data_AF-W2TG99-F1
#
_entry.id   AF-W2TG99-F1
#
_cell.length_a   1.000
_cell.length_b   1.000
_cell.length_c   1.000
_cell.angle_alpha   90.00
_cell.angle_beta   90.00
_cell.angle_gamma   90.00
#
_symmetry.space_group_name_H-M   'P 1'
#
loop_
_entity.id
_entity.type
_entity.pdbx_description
1 polymer ?
#
loop_
_entity_poly.entity_id
_entity_poly.type
_entity_poly.pdbx_seq_one_letter_code
_entity_poly.pdbx_strand_id
1 'polypeptide(L)'
;NLRGNLLSCVSTIDAKVPLLFVIEGATVRKYVTEDSSFACLVTFPDPFDSLILHFDSEKTRESWMVKIATCSHQMARAQLDETAYKFYTMGLKQDA
;
A
#
# COMPACT_ATOMS: atom_id res chain seq x y z
N ASN A 1 -1.89 -8.05 8.19
CA ASN A 1 -1.30 -7.01 9.08
C ASN A 1 -0.58 -5.99 8.20
N LEU A 2 -0.76 -4.69 8.43
CA LEU A 2 -0.08 -3.62 7.70
C LEU A 2 0.92 -2.91 8.60
N ARG A 3 2.21 -2.94 8.21
CA ARG A 3 3.29 -2.27 8.95
C ARG A 3 4.20 -1.54 7.98
N GLY A 4 4.27 -0.21 8.10
CA GLY A 4 4.91 0.62 7.08
C GLY A 4 4.22 0.43 5.73
N ASN A 5 4.99 0.08 4.71
CA ASN A 5 4.51 -0.24 3.36
C ASN A 5 4.36 -1.75 3.08
N LEU A 6 4.43 -2.60 4.12
CA LEU A 6 4.30 -4.05 3.98
C LEU A 6 2.93 -4.51 4.46
N LEU A 7 2.12 -5.00 3.53
CA LEU A 7 0.90 -5.73 3.80
C LEU A 7 1.20 -7.23 3.83
N SER A 8 1.01 -7.83 5.00
CA SER A 8 1.14 -9.27 5.20
C SER A 8 -0.23 -9.96 5.27
N CYS A 9 -0.39 -11.00 4.48
CA CYS A 9 -1.54 -11.90 4.48
C CYS A 9 -1.08 -13.27 4.98
N VAL A 10 -1.62 -13.69 6.13
CA VAL A 10 -1.26 -14.94 6.78
C VAL A 10 -2.49 -15.84 6.80
N SER A 11 -2.30 -17.11 6.47
CA SER A 11 -3.34 -18.12 6.61
C SER A 11 -3.72 -18.30 8.08
N THR A 12 -5.01 -18.30 8.37
CA THR A 12 -5.54 -18.54 9.73
C THR A 12 -5.86 -20.00 10.00
N ILE A 13 -5.86 -20.84 8.96
CA ILE A 13 -6.27 -22.24 9.00
C ILE A 13 -5.10 -23.23 8.95
N ASP A 14 -4.00 -22.83 8.31
CA ASP A 14 -2.84 -23.70 8.05
C ASP A 14 -1.53 -22.93 8.21
N ALA A 15 -0.47 -23.63 8.62
CA ALA A 15 0.89 -23.11 8.59
C ALA A 15 1.37 -22.97 7.14
N LYS A 16 1.24 -21.76 6.59
CA LYS A 16 1.71 -21.40 5.24
C LYS A 16 2.67 -20.21 5.29
N VAL A 17 3.55 -20.14 4.29
CA VAL A 17 4.41 -18.97 4.09
C VAL A 17 3.50 -17.74 3.90
N PRO A 18 3.72 -16.65 4.65
CA PRO A 18 2.90 -15.46 4.52
C PRO A 18 3.11 -14.80 3.17
N LEU A 19 2.02 -14.35 2.55
CA LEU A 19 2.10 -13.51 1.36
C LEU A 19 2.40 -12.08 1.80
N LEU A 20 3.38 -11.47 1.16
CA LEU A 20 3.82 -10.11 1.42
C LEU A 20 3.59 -9.27 0.18
N PHE A 21 2.90 -8.14 0.36
CA PHE A 21 2.66 -7.15 -0.68
C PHE A 21 3.30 -5.84 -0.27
N VAL A 22 4.06 -5.25 -1.21
CA VAL A 22 4.60 -3.89 -1.06
C VAL A 22 3.53 -2.94 -1.57
N ILE A 23 2.96 -2.13 -0.69
CA ILE A 23 1.86 -1.19 -1.03
C ILE A 23 2.38 0.18 -1.48
N GLU A 24 3.64 0.27 -1.86
CA GLU A 24 4.24 1.49 -2.40
C GLU A 24 3.62 1.86 -3.74
N GLY A 25 3.17 3.11 -3.87
CA GLY A 25 2.49 3.59 -5.07
C GLY A 25 1.13 2.92 -5.33
N ALA A 26 0.67 2.06 -4.42
CA ALA A 26 -0.61 1.39 -4.56
C ALA A 26 -1.75 2.41 -4.40
N THR A 27 -2.77 2.24 -5.25
CA THR A 27 -4.03 2.98 -5.15
C THR A 27 -5.11 2.05 -4.62
N VAL A 28 -6.05 2.60 -3.86
CA VAL A 28 -7.16 1.84 -3.30
C VAL A 28 -8.48 2.47 -3.68
N ARG A 29 -9.43 1.64 -4.13
CA ARG A 29 -10.78 2.09 -4.47
C ARG A 29 -11.83 1.11 -3.95
N LYS A 30 -13.02 1.63 -3.65
CA LYS A 30 -14.18 0.79 -3.33
C LYS A 30 -14.45 -0.13 -4.53
N TYR A 31 -14.66 -1.41 -4.26
CA TYR A 31 -15.00 -2.40 -5.28
C TYR A 31 -16.42 -2.86 -5.01
N VAL A 32 -17.32 -2.63 -5.97
CA VAL A 32 -18.72 -3.00 -5.85
C VAL A 32 -18.88 -4.38 -6.45
N THR A 33 -19.32 -5.30 -5.62
CA THR A 33 -19.59 -6.70 -5.95
C THR A 33 -21.10 -6.94 -5.93
N GLU A 34 -21.57 -7.89 -6.73
CA GLU A 34 -23.00 -8.23 -6.82
C GLU A 34 -23.53 -8.85 -5.52
N ASP A 35 -22.65 -9.50 -4.74
CA ASP A 35 -22.97 -10.17 -3.49
C ASP A 35 -23.01 -9.22 -2.27
N SER A 36 -22.90 -7.91 -2.49
CA SER A 36 -22.80 -6.90 -1.42
C SER A 36 -21.63 -7.14 -0.46
N SER A 37 -20.61 -7.90 -0.86
CA SER A 37 -19.42 -8.06 -0.05
C SER A 37 -18.73 -6.69 0.11
N PHE A 38 -18.32 -6.37 1.34
CA PHE A 38 -17.62 -5.10 1.59
C PHE A 38 -16.20 -5.22 1.06
N ALA A 39 -16.01 -4.99 -0.24
CA ALA A 39 -14.74 -5.19 -0.92
C ALA A 39 -14.02 -3.88 -1.28
N CYS A 40 -12.70 -3.94 -1.38
CA CYS A 40 -11.90 -2.90 -2.03
C CYS A 40 -10.88 -3.51 -2.99
N LEU A 41 -10.58 -2.78 -4.07
CA LEU A 41 -9.51 -3.11 -5.01
C LEU A 41 -8.27 -2.30 -4.66
N VAL A 42 -7.15 -2.99 -4.49
CA VAL A 42 -5.81 -2.42 -4.42
C VAL A 42 -5.14 -2.65 -5.77
N THR A 43 -4.73 -1.57 -6.42
CA THR A 43 -4.00 -1.61 -7.69
C THR A 43 -2.57 -1.15 -7.44
N PHE A 44 -1.60 -2.01 -7.76
CA PHE A 44 -0.18 -1.72 -7.60
C PHE A 44 0.35 -0.93 -8.81
N PRO A 45 1.58 -0.41 -8.77
CA PRO A 45 2.18 0.29 -9.91
C PRO A 45 2.29 -0.58 -11.18
N ASP A 46 2.43 -1.90 -11.03
CA ASP A 46 2.27 -2.83 -12.14
C ASP A 46 0.77 -3.00 -12.46
N PRO A 47 0.32 -2.65 -13.68
CA PRO A 47 -1.10 -2.71 -14.05
C PRO A 47 -1.68 -4.13 -14.08
N PHE A 48 -0.83 -5.17 -14.11
CA PHE A 48 -1.27 -6.57 -14.05
C PHE A 48 -1.39 -7.09 -12.61
N ASP A 49 -0.89 -6.33 -11.63
CA ASP A 49 -0.97 -6.68 -10.22
C ASP A 49 -2.12 -5.93 -9.54
N SER A 50 -3.10 -6.70 -9.11
CA SER A 50 -4.20 -6.19 -8.30
C SER A 50 -4.64 -7.19 -7.25
N LEU A 51 -5.15 -6.66 -6.14
CA LEU A 51 -5.62 -7.45 -5.01
C LEU A 51 -7.02 -6.99 -4.64
N ILE A 52 -7.95 -7.94 -4.54
CA ILE A 52 -9.30 -7.71 -4.01
C ILE A 52 -9.31 -8.17 -2.55
N LEU A 53 -9.61 -7.24 -1.65
CA LEU A 53 -9.75 -7.50 -0.22
C LEU A 53 -11.23 -7.46 0.15
N HIS A 54 -11.69 -8.49 0.87
CA HIS A 54 -13.04 -8.59 1.39
C HIS A 54 -13.04 -8.34 2.89
N PHE A 55 -14.09 -7.69 3.38
CA PHE A 55 -14.25 -7.33 4.79
C PHE A 55 -15.64 -7.69 5.29
N ASP A 56 -15.74 -7.87 6.60
CA ASP A 56 -17.01 -8.24 7.26
C ASP A 56 -17.96 -7.04 7.45
N SER A 57 -17.48 -5.81 7.24
CA SER A 57 -18.27 -4.59 7.39
C SER A 57 -17.74 -3.42 6.57
N GLU A 58 -18.62 -2.50 6.19
CA GLU A 58 -18.27 -1.24 5.52
C GLU A 58 -17.28 -0.42 6.35
N LYS A 59 -17.51 -0.29 7.66
CA LYS A 59 -16.62 0.44 8.57
C LYS A 59 -15.19 -0.13 8.54
N THR A 60 -15.07 -1.46 8.51
CA THR A 60 -13.75 -2.12 8.47
C THR A 60 -13.07 -1.90 7.13
N ARG A 61 -13.80 -2.04 6.02
CA ARG A 61 -13.31 -1.71 4.66
C ARG A 61 -12.77 -0.28 4.62
N GLU A 62 -13.54 0.71 5.07
CA GLU A 62 -13.13 2.12 5.04
C GLU A 62 -11.88 2.39 5.88
N SER A 63 -11.83 1.83 7.10
CA SER A 63 -10.64 1.95 7.94
C SER A 63 -9.39 1.39 7.25
N TRP A 64 -9.52 0.25 6.56
CA TRP A 64 -8.43 -0.36 5.81
C TRP A 64 -8.03 0.44 4.56
N MET A 65 -9.00 0.95 3.81
CA MET A 65 -8.73 1.83 2.66
C MET A 65 -7.93 3.06 3.08
N VAL A 66 -8.34 3.73 4.16
CA VAL A 66 -7.61 4.91 4.68
C VAL A 66 -6.20 4.55 5.11
N LYS A 67 -6.01 3.41 5.80
CA LYS A 67 -4.68 2.94 6.23
C LYS A 67 -3.77 2.68 5.02
N ILE A 68 -4.24 1.93 4.02
CA ILE A 68 -3.44 1.59 2.83
C ILE A 68 -3.05 2.87 2.08
N ALA A 69 -4.01 3.77 1.82
CA ALA A 69 -3.76 5.02 1.13
C ALA A 69 -2.75 5.90 1.88
N THR A 70 -2.88 6.00 3.20
CA THR A 70 -1.99 6.80 4.06
C THR A 70 -0.57 6.24 4.05
N CYS A 71 -0.40 4.92 4.20
CA CYS A 71 0.90 4.29 4.18
C CYS A 71 1.61 4.45 2.81
N SER A 72 0.87 4.28 1.71
CA SER A 72 1.38 4.52 0.35
C SER A 72 1.84 5.98 0.18
N HIS A 73 1.04 6.94 0.62
CA HIS A 73 1.36 8.36 0.53
C HIS A 73 2.56 8.78 1.39
N GLN A 74 2.66 8.26 2.63
CA GLN A 74 3.78 8.56 3.53
C GLN A 74 5.12 8.10 2.94
N MET A 75 5.14 6.97 2.23
CA MET A 75 6.34 6.49 1.53
C MET A 75 6.71 7.42 0.36
N ALA A 76 5.74 7.81 -0.48
CA ALA A 76 5.98 8.74 -1.58
C ALA A 76 6.57 10.06 -1.07
N ARG A 77 6.09 10.56 0.08
CA ARG A 77 6.67 11.72 0.73
C ARG A 77 8.12 11.48 1.18
N ALA A 78 8.41 10.36 1.83
CA ALA A 78 9.77 10.05 2.27
C ALA A 78 10.76 9.92 1.09
N GLN A 79 10.32 9.39 -0.05
CA GLN A 79 11.12 9.32 -1.28
C GLN A 79 11.42 10.70 -1.88
N LEU A 80 10.43 11.59 -1.85
CA LEU A 80 10.61 12.98 -2.27
C LEU A 80 11.59 13.71 -1.34
N ASP A 81 11.47 13.52 -0.03
CA ASP A 81 12.38 14.11 0.96
C ASP A 81 13.83 13.60 0.76
N GLU A 82 14.01 12.30 0.52
CA GLU A 82 15.33 11.72 0.21
C GLU A 82 15.91 12.28 -1.10
N THR A 83 15.06 12.40 -2.13
CA THR A 83 15.45 12.93 -3.43
C THR A 83 15.89 14.39 -3.32
N ALA A 84 15.11 15.22 -2.64
CA ALA A 84 15.44 16.62 -2.37
C ALA A 84 16.76 16.74 -1.60
N TYR A 85 16.94 15.93 -0.55
CA TYR A 85 18.19 15.90 0.21
C TYR A 85 19.39 15.60 -0.68
N LYS A 86 19.31 14.56 -1.52
CA LYS A 86 20.37 14.20 -2.48
C LYS A 86 20.67 15.34 -3.45
N PHE A 87 19.66 16.00 -4.00
CA PHE A 87 19.86 17.16 -4.87
C PHE A 87 20.65 18.28 -4.18
N TYR A 88 20.26 18.65 -2.95
CA TYR A 88 20.91 19.74 -2.22
C TYR A 88 22.33 19.40 -1.73
N THR A 89 22.62 18.14 -1.41
CA THR A 89 23.94 17.74 -0.89
C THR A 89 24.92 17.19 -1.93
N MET A 90 24.45 16.64 -3.06
CA MET A 90 25.34 16.15 -4.12
C MET A 90 25.83 17.26 -5.05
N GLY A 91 25.05 18.33 -5.26
CA GLY A 91 25.50 19.52 -6.02
C GLY A 91 26.66 20.26 -5.35
N LEU A 92 26.76 20.19 -4.02
CA LEU A 92 27.85 20.79 -3.24
C LEU A 92 29.19 20.05 -3.35
N LYS A 93 29.22 18.85 -3.94
CA LYS A 93 30.46 18.04 -4.07
C LYS A 93 31.19 18.20 -5.41
N GLN A 94 30.61 18.89 -6.39
CA GLN A 94 31.25 19.06 -7.71
C GLN A 94 32.04 20.37 -7.87
N ASP A 95 31.92 21.31 -6.93
CA ASP A 95 32.58 22.63 -6.99
C ASP A 95 33.71 22.81 -5.93
N ALA A 96 34.32 21.72 -5.44
CA ALA A 96 35.44 21.76 -4.49
C ALA A 96 36.70 21.08 -5.04
#